data_AF-A0A2T3AMX8-F1
#
_entry.id   AF-A0A2T3AMX8-F1
#
_cell.length_a   1.000
_cell.length_b   1.000
_cell.length_c   1.000
_cell.angle_alpha   90.00
_cell.angle_beta   90.00
_cell.angle_gamma   90.00
#
_symmetry.space_group_name_H-M   'P 1'
#
loop_
_entity.id
_entity.type
_entity.pdbx_description
1 polymer ?
#
loop_
_entity_poly.entity_id
_entity_poly.type
_entity_poly.pdbx_seq_one_letter_code
_entity_poly.pdbx_strand_id
1 'polypeptide(L)'
;MSEKSIMLTGAPYHILAYGSLLGTSLFNTCFGTIIQFKTLPILQFSDLQTRTFPWYFGLQTTLPIVLAATFPSRRPLGAAGGFQGVLDASNVWGTLVPLATVFLSGLANWVVLLPASTACIAERRKQEEKDGKRSWDPKPHSQEMTALNKKFGVLHGISSLLNVVNIVASVVYGFTLAERLH
;
A
#
# COMPACT_ATOMS: atom_id res chain seq x y z
N MET A 1 -1.12 32.39 29.48
CA MET A 1 -1.39 30.97 29.16
C MET A 1 -0.24 30.50 28.30
N SER A 2 0.54 29.50 28.74
CA SER A 2 1.63 28.96 27.91
C SER A 2 1.00 28.33 26.67
N GLU A 3 1.28 28.87 25.49
CA GLU A 3 0.95 28.19 24.23
C GLU A 3 1.61 26.81 24.28
N LYS A 4 0.80 25.76 24.35
CA LYS A 4 1.31 24.40 24.25
C LYS A 4 1.90 24.27 22.85
N SER A 5 3.17 23.85 22.77
CA SER A 5 3.83 23.63 21.49
C SER A 5 3.00 22.72 20.58
N ILE A 6 2.88 23.07 19.30
CA ILE A 6 2.19 22.28 18.28
C ILE A 6 2.76 20.85 18.17
N MET A 7 4.03 20.67 18.56
CA MET A 7 4.71 19.37 18.63
C MET A 7 4.06 18.42 19.63
N LEU A 8 3.29 18.92 20.60
CA LEU A 8 2.55 18.10 21.57
C LEU A 8 1.12 17.79 21.11
N THR A 9 0.77 18.11 19.88
CA THR A 9 -0.54 17.84 19.28
C THR A 9 -0.43 16.77 18.19
N GLY A 10 -1.54 16.09 17.88
CA GLY A 10 -1.57 15.07 16.82
C GLY A 10 -1.43 15.63 15.39
N ALA A 11 -1.71 16.92 15.18
CA ALA A 11 -1.79 17.54 13.86
C ALA A 11 -0.52 17.41 13.00
N PRO A 12 0.70 17.76 13.47
CA PRO A 12 1.91 17.61 12.66
C PRO A 12 2.19 16.15 12.30
N TYR A 13 1.98 15.22 13.23
CA TYR A 13 2.15 13.79 12.98
C TYR A 13 1.13 13.25 11.98
N HIS A 14 -0.09 13.78 11.99
CA HIS A 14 -1.13 13.44 11.02
C HIS A 14 -0.71 13.82 9.60
N ILE A 15 -0.20 15.05 9.42
CA ILE A 15 0.26 15.53 8.12
C ILE A 15 1.47 14.72 7.62
N LEU A 16 2.43 14.44 8.51
CA LEU A 16 3.58 13.61 8.16
C LEU A 16 3.14 12.19 7.76
N ALA A 17 2.26 11.54 8.54
CA ALA A 17 1.75 10.22 8.22
C ALA A 17 1.01 10.20 6.87
N TYR A 18 0.17 11.21 6.61
CA TYR A 18 -0.59 11.32 5.37
C TYR A 18 0.35 11.54 4.17
N GLY A 19 1.29 12.48 4.30
CA GLY A 19 2.28 12.77 3.28
C GLY A 19 3.16 11.57 2.96
N SER A 20 3.61 10.83 3.97
CA SER A 20 4.35 9.58 3.78
C SER A 20 3.51 8.51 3.08
N LEU A 21 2.27 8.30 3.51
CA LEU A 21 1.37 7.29 2.93
C LEU A 21 1.13 7.56 1.43
N LEU A 22 0.67 8.77 1.10
CA LEU A 22 0.35 9.13 -0.27
C LEU A 22 1.62 9.23 -1.13
N GLY A 23 2.67 9.86 -0.60
CA GLY A 23 3.94 10.07 -1.31
C GLY A 23 4.62 8.75 -1.66
N THR A 24 4.78 7.83 -0.70
CA THR A 24 5.34 6.51 -0.94
C THR A 24 4.48 5.72 -1.93
N SER A 25 3.15 5.76 -1.78
CA SER A 25 2.23 5.00 -2.65
C SER A 25 2.29 5.47 -4.10
N LEU A 26 2.21 6.78 -4.34
CA LEU A 26 2.31 7.37 -5.67
C LEU A 26 3.69 7.17 -6.28
N PHE A 27 4.75 7.48 -5.54
CA PHE A 27 6.11 7.37 -6.07
C PHE A 27 6.42 5.93 -6.50
N ASN A 28 6.23 4.95 -5.61
CA ASN A 28 6.58 3.57 -5.90
C ASN A 28 5.77 2.97 -7.06
N THR A 29 4.48 3.28 -7.14
CA THR A 29 3.55 2.72 -8.14
C THR A 29 3.72 3.37 -9.50
N CYS A 30 3.75 4.69 -9.55
CA CYS A 30 3.72 5.45 -10.80
C CYS A 30 5.12 5.64 -11.40
N PHE A 31 6.17 5.61 -10.58
CA PHE A 31 7.53 5.94 -11.03
C PHE A 31 8.54 4.87 -10.64
N GLY A 32 8.69 4.61 -9.33
CA GLY A 32 9.75 3.76 -8.77
C GLY A 32 9.80 2.37 -9.41
N THR A 33 8.70 1.64 -9.41
CA THR A 33 8.63 0.27 -9.96
C THR A 33 8.85 0.27 -11.48
N ILE A 34 8.34 1.27 -12.20
CA ILE A 34 8.51 1.38 -13.66
C ILE A 34 9.98 1.65 -14.01
N ILE A 35 10.62 2.59 -13.31
CA ILE A 35 12.04 2.90 -13.49
C ILE A 35 12.87 1.63 -13.21
N GLN A 36 12.65 0.98 -12.07
CA GLN A 36 13.37 -0.24 -11.69
C GLN A 36 13.19 -1.35 -12.73
N PHE A 37 11.97 -1.58 -13.22
CA PHE A 37 11.68 -2.61 -14.23
C PHE A 37 12.38 -2.31 -15.56
N LYS A 38 12.45 -1.04 -15.98
CA LYS A 38 13.10 -0.64 -17.23
C LYS A 38 14.63 -0.59 -17.14
N THR A 39 15.18 -0.44 -15.94
CA THR A 39 16.62 -0.24 -15.73
C THR A 39 17.35 -1.52 -15.33
N LEU A 40 16.73 -2.39 -14.53
CA LEU A 40 17.40 -3.55 -13.95
C LEU A 40 17.16 -4.83 -14.77
N PRO A 41 18.14 -5.74 -14.87
CA PRO A 41 17.89 -7.11 -15.30
C PRO A 41 16.77 -7.75 -14.47
N ILE A 42 15.90 -8.55 -15.12
CA ILE A 42 14.66 -9.10 -14.51
C ILE A 42 14.90 -9.78 -13.15
N LEU A 43 15.99 -10.53 -13.01
CA LEU A 43 16.33 -11.19 -11.74
C LEU A 43 16.68 -10.20 -10.63
N GLN A 44 17.43 -9.14 -10.95
CA GLN A 44 17.78 -8.08 -10.00
C GLN A 44 16.55 -7.24 -9.64
N PHE A 45 15.71 -6.93 -10.62
CA PHE A 45 14.40 -6.30 -10.38
C PHE A 45 13.56 -7.14 -9.42
N SER A 46 13.44 -8.45 -9.67
CA SER A 46 12.68 -9.36 -8.82
C SER A 46 13.22 -9.42 -7.38
N ASP A 47 14.54 -9.45 -7.18
CA ASP A 47 15.14 -9.42 -5.84
C ASP A 47 14.88 -8.10 -5.12
N LEU A 48 15.09 -6.96 -5.79
CA LEU A 48 14.83 -5.64 -5.23
C LEU A 48 13.36 -5.49 -4.79
N GLN A 49 12.43 -5.90 -5.64
CA GLN A 49 11.00 -5.85 -5.36
C GLN A 49 10.61 -6.74 -4.18
N THR A 50 11.15 -7.97 -4.10
CA THR A 50 10.90 -8.90 -2.98
C THR A 50 11.34 -8.31 -1.64
N ARG A 51 12.39 -7.49 -1.62
CA ARG A 51 12.88 -6.79 -0.41
C ARG A 51 12.14 -5.49 -0.13
N THR A 52 11.62 -4.83 -1.16
CA THR A 52 10.94 -3.53 -1.05
C THR A 52 9.50 -3.68 -0.59
N PHE A 53 8.76 -4.65 -1.15
CA PHE A 53 7.32 -4.79 -0.93
C PHE A 53 6.88 -5.05 0.53
N PRO A 54 7.62 -5.79 1.38
CA PRO A 54 7.25 -5.93 2.78
C PRO A 54 7.16 -4.58 3.50
N TRP A 55 8.08 -3.65 3.23
CA TRP A 55 8.07 -2.31 3.81
C TRP A 55 7.00 -1.43 3.19
N TYR A 56 6.86 -1.50 1.86
CA TYR A 56 5.87 -0.74 1.13
C TYR A 56 4.43 -1.05 1.60
N PHE A 57 4.05 -2.33 1.61
CA PHE A 57 2.72 -2.75 2.09
C PHE A 57 2.58 -2.60 3.61
N GLY A 58 3.67 -2.74 4.37
CA GLY A 58 3.69 -2.45 5.79
C GLY A 58 3.34 -0.98 6.09
N LEU A 59 3.90 -0.02 5.33
CA LEU A 59 3.55 1.40 5.45
C LEU A 59 2.08 1.66 5.08
N GLN A 60 1.59 1.08 3.98
CA GLN A 60 0.18 1.19 3.60
C GLN A 60 -0.78 0.60 4.64
N THR A 61 -0.33 -0.40 5.41
CA THR A 61 -1.11 -1.01 6.49
C THR A 61 -1.03 -0.20 7.78
N THR A 62 0.13 0.33 8.14
CA THR A 62 0.34 0.93 9.47
C THR A 62 0.01 2.42 9.52
N LEU A 63 0.29 3.18 8.46
CA LEU A 63 0.04 4.62 8.43
C LEU A 63 -1.45 5.01 8.57
N PRO A 64 -2.43 4.26 8.03
CA PRO A 64 -3.85 4.52 8.30
C PRO A 64 -4.22 4.42 9.79
N ILE A 65 -3.55 3.56 10.55
CA ILE A 65 -3.75 3.46 12.00
C ILE A 65 -3.21 4.73 12.68
N VAL A 66 -2.04 5.21 12.25
CA VAL A 66 -1.47 6.46 12.75
C VAL A 66 -2.38 7.64 12.41
N LEU A 67 -2.93 7.68 11.19
CA LEU A 67 -3.89 8.70 10.78
C LEU A 67 -5.15 8.66 11.63
N ALA A 68 -5.67 7.47 11.92
CA ALA A 68 -6.82 7.33 12.79
C ALA A 68 -6.53 7.77 14.23
N ALA A 69 -5.36 7.41 14.78
CA ALA A 69 -4.95 7.80 16.12
C ALA A 69 -4.70 9.31 16.27
N THR A 70 -4.19 9.94 15.21
CA THR A 70 -3.85 11.38 15.18
C THR A 70 -4.96 12.25 14.56
N PHE A 71 -6.13 11.68 14.30
CA PHE A 71 -7.22 12.35 13.60
C PHE A 71 -7.62 13.66 14.29
N PRO A 72 -7.64 14.80 13.56
CA PRO A 72 -7.86 16.11 14.16
C PRO A 72 -9.33 16.30 14.60
N SER A 73 -9.51 16.73 15.85
CA SER A 73 -10.82 17.11 16.38
C SER A 73 -11.31 18.43 15.78
N ARG A 74 -12.56 18.48 15.31
CA ARG A 74 -13.23 19.73 14.92
C ARG A 74 -13.87 20.35 16.18
N ARG A 75 -13.16 21.27 16.86
CA ARG A 75 -13.60 22.19 17.96
C ARG A 75 -13.54 21.64 19.41
N PRO A 76 -13.57 22.52 20.45
CA PRO A 76 -13.49 22.13 21.87
C PRO A 76 -14.72 21.35 22.41
N LEU A 77 -15.83 21.35 21.66
CA LEU A 77 -17.13 20.81 22.05
C LEU A 77 -17.76 19.90 20.97
N GLY A 78 -17.01 19.50 19.93
CA GLY A 78 -17.47 18.64 18.83
C GLY A 78 -16.50 17.48 18.59
N ALA A 79 -17.05 16.31 18.21
CA ALA A 79 -16.43 15.00 17.99
C ALA A 79 -14.97 14.85 18.44
N ALA A 80 -14.76 14.00 19.47
CA ALA A 80 -13.44 13.68 20.00
C ALA A 80 -12.44 13.35 18.88
N GLY A 81 -11.20 13.81 19.00
CA GLY A 81 -10.13 13.46 18.05
C GLY A 81 -9.76 11.97 18.12
N GLY A 82 -8.80 11.57 17.30
CA GLY A 82 -8.34 10.18 17.27
C GLY A 82 -9.43 9.20 16.81
N PHE A 83 -9.36 7.96 17.30
CA PHE A 83 -10.24 6.87 16.84
C PHE A 83 -11.73 7.17 17.04
N GLN A 84 -12.11 7.84 18.13
CA GLN A 84 -13.50 8.19 18.38
C GLN A 84 -14.05 9.14 17.30
N GLY A 85 -13.22 10.07 16.83
CA GLY A 85 -13.58 10.97 15.74
C GLY A 85 -13.70 10.25 14.41
N VAL A 86 -12.80 9.31 14.12
CA VAL A 86 -12.89 8.48 12.92
C VAL A 86 -14.18 7.65 12.89
N LEU A 87 -14.60 7.12 14.04
CA LEU A 87 -15.79 6.28 14.18
C LEU A 87 -17.10 7.07 14.29
N ASP A 88 -17.05 8.40 14.40
CA ASP A 88 -18.24 9.25 14.44
C ASP A 88 -19.04 9.12 13.13
N ALA A 89 -20.37 9.05 13.24
CA ALA A 89 -21.26 8.88 12.10
C ALA A 89 -21.06 9.95 11.01
N SER A 90 -20.68 11.18 11.40
CA SER A 90 -20.39 12.27 10.47
C SER A 90 -19.12 12.07 9.63
N ASN A 91 -18.22 11.18 10.06
CA ASN A 91 -16.91 10.96 9.45
C ASN A 91 -16.80 9.63 8.70
N VAL A 92 -17.89 8.85 8.62
CA VAL A 92 -17.88 7.51 8.01
C VAL A 92 -17.39 7.56 6.56
N TRP A 93 -18.02 8.38 5.72
CA TRP A 93 -17.75 8.38 4.29
C TRP A 93 -16.47 9.12 3.89
N GLY A 94 -16.14 10.21 4.59
CA GLY A 94 -14.94 11.01 4.31
C GLY A 94 -13.67 10.53 5.02
N THR A 95 -13.79 9.71 6.06
CA THR A 95 -12.63 9.30 6.87
C THR A 95 -12.57 7.80 7.10
N LEU A 96 -13.58 7.21 7.75
CA LEU A 96 -13.52 5.79 8.11
C LEU A 96 -13.39 4.89 6.88
N VAL A 97 -14.27 5.04 5.89
CA VAL A 97 -14.30 4.22 4.69
C VAL A 97 -12.99 4.34 3.89
N PRO A 98 -12.46 5.55 3.59
CA PRO A 98 -11.16 5.71 2.95
C PRO A 98 -10.02 5.06 3.76
N LEU A 99 -9.88 5.37 5.06
CA LEU A 99 -8.79 4.83 5.88
C LEU A 99 -8.87 3.31 6.04
N ALA A 100 -10.07 2.76 6.22
CA ALA A 100 -10.29 1.31 6.27
C ALA A 100 -9.97 0.65 4.92
N THR A 101 -10.30 1.30 3.80
CA THR A 101 -9.97 0.80 2.45
C THR A 101 -8.47 0.73 2.25
N VAL A 102 -7.73 1.79 2.64
CA VAL A 102 -6.26 1.81 2.59
C VAL A 102 -5.69 0.70 3.49
N PHE A 103 -6.15 0.61 4.73
CA PHE A 103 -5.71 -0.40 5.70
C PHE A 103 -5.92 -1.82 5.19
N LEU A 104 -7.13 -2.18 4.78
CA LEU A 104 -7.50 -3.54 4.38
C LEU A 104 -6.83 -3.96 3.07
N SER A 105 -6.72 -3.04 2.10
CA SER A 105 -6.02 -3.31 0.84
C SER A 105 -4.52 -3.51 1.07
N GLY A 106 -3.89 -2.66 1.89
CA GLY A 106 -2.49 -2.80 2.29
C GLY A 106 -2.24 -4.10 3.05
N LEU A 107 -3.10 -4.43 4.01
CA LEU A 107 -3.00 -5.64 4.81
C LEU A 107 -3.14 -6.90 3.93
N ALA A 108 -4.14 -6.96 3.06
CA ALA A 108 -4.33 -8.07 2.14
C ALA A 108 -3.12 -8.24 1.20
N ASN A 109 -2.55 -7.14 0.70
CA ASN A 109 -1.31 -7.19 -0.05
C ASN A 109 -0.15 -7.74 0.79
N TRP A 110 -0.02 -7.29 2.03
CA TRP A 110 1.12 -7.62 2.88
C TRP A 110 1.09 -9.07 3.37
N VAL A 111 -0.05 -9.56 3.86
CA VAL A 111 -0.13 -10.84 4.57
C VAL A 111 -0.70 -11.98 3.74
N VAL A 112 -1.34 -11.67 2.60
CA VAL A 112 -1.91 -12.70 1.71
C VAL A 112 -1.19 -12.73 0.37
N LEU A 113 -1.22 -11.63 -0.38
CA LEU A 113 -0.76 -11.64 -1.78
C LEU A 113 0.75 -11.65 -1.90
N LEU A 114 1.47 -10.95 -1.03
CA LEU A 114 2.93 -10.95 -1.02
C LEU A 114 3.48 -12.37 -0.73
N PRO A 115 3.12 -13.06 0.37
CA PRO A 115 3.58 -14.42 0.61
C PRO A 115 3.21 -15.40 -0.51
N ALA A 116 1.97 -15.31 -1.02
CA ALA A 116 1.52 -16.16 -2.13
C ALA A 116 2.33 -15.92 -3.41
N SER A 117 2.65 -14.66 -3.72
CA SER A 117 3.47 -14.30 -4.88
C SER A 117 4.91 -14.77 -4.73
N THR A 118 5.51 -14.61 -3.56
CA THR A 118 6.87 -15.09 -3.27
C THR A 118 6.95 -16.62 -3.38
N ALA A 119 5.95 -17.34 -2.85
CA ALA A 119 5.86 -18.79 -3.02
C ALA A 119 5.75 -19.19 -4.51
N CYS A 120 4.90 -18.49 -5.27
CA CYS A 120 4.76 -18.74 -6.71
C CYS A 120 6.06 -18.46 -7.49
N ILE A 121 6.80 -17.40 -7.13
CA ILE A 121 8.13 -17.12 -7.72
C ILE A 121 9.12 -18.23 -7.39
N ALA A 122 9.11 -18.77 -6.16
CA ALA A 122 9.97 -19.88 -5.79
C ALA A 122 9.63 -21.17 -6.57
N GLU A 123 8.33 -21.47 -6.75
CA GLU A 123 7.87 -22.56 -7.61
C GLU A 123 8.33 -22.36 -9.06
N ARG A 124 8.20 -21.14 -9.61
CA ARG A 124 8.69 -20.80 -10.96
C ARG A 124 10.19 -21.05 -11.08
N ARG A 125 11.01 -20.61 -10.12
CA ARG A 125 12.48 -20.81 -10.16
C ARG A 125 12.85 -22.29 -10.21
N LYS A 126 12.20 -23.14 -9.42
CA LYS A 126 12.41 -24.60 -9.48
C LYS A 126 12.03 -25.17 -10.85
N GLN A 127 10.93 -24.69 -11.41
CA GLN A 127 10.51 -25.13 -12.74
C GLN A 127 11.46 -24.62 -13.85
N GLU A 128 12.03 -23.42 -13.71
CA GLU A 128 13.05 -22.90 -14.63
C GLU A 128 14.30 -23.78 -14.66
N GLU A 129 14.75 -24.26 -13.50
CA GLU A 129 15.88 -25.19 -13.39
C GLU A 129 15.57 -26.54 -14.04
N LYS A 130 14.35 -27.08 -13.81
CA LYS A 130 13.89 -28.34 -14.41
C LYS A 130 13.74 -28.25 -15.93
N ASP A 131 13.21 -27.14 -16.43
CA ASP A 131 12.98 -26.91 -17.87
C ASP A 131 14.25 -26.43 -18.60
N GLY A 132 15.29 -26.01 -17.87
CA GLY A 132 16.46 -25.34 -18.45
C GLY A 132 16.12 -24.03 -19.17
N LYS A 133 14.99 -23.40 -18.82
CA LYS A 133 14.38 -22.28 -19.55
C LYS A 133 13.71 -21.31 -18.60
N ARG A 134 13.90 -20.00 -18.81
CA ARG A 134 13.32 -18.97 -17.94
C ARG A 134 11.83 -18.82 -18.18
N SER A 135 11.12 -18.38 -17.14
CA SER A 135 9.67 -18.18 -17.19
C SER A 135 9.23 -17.00 -18.07
N TRP A 136 10.16 -16.12 -18.47
CA TRP A 136 9.95 -14.99 -19.38
C TRP A 136 10.60 -15.18 -20.77
N ASP A 137 11.18 -16.36 -21.05
CA ASP A 137 11.70 -16.65 -22.39
C ASP A 137 10.57 -16.83 -23.42
N PRO A 138 10.85 -16.75 -24.74
CA PRO A 138 9.84 -16.99 -25.76
C PRO A 138 9.19 -18.38 -25.64
N LYS A 139 7.88 -18.48 -25.95
CA LYS A 139 7.13 -19.74 -25.98
C LYS A 139 7.74 -20.78 -26.95
N PRO A 140 7.46 -22.09 -26.79
CA PRO A 140 6.59 -22.71 -25.78
C PRO A 140 7.30 -22.92 -24.43
N HIS A 141 6.51 -22.94 -23.35
CA HIS A 141 6.94 -23.41 -22.03
C HIS A 141 6.29 -24.76 -21.73
N SER A 142 6.80 -25.47 -20.73
CA SER A 142 6.11 -26.65 -20.19
C SER A 142 4.69 -26.31 -19.72
N GLN A 143 3.82 -27.32 -19.62
CA GLN A 143 2.47 -27.14 -19.08
C GLN A 143 2.51 -26.60 -17.65
N GLU A 144 3.46 -27.09 -16.85
CA GLU A 144 3.67 -26.69 -15.45
C GLU A 144 4.10 -25.22 -15.35
N MET A 145 5.09 -24.79 -16.14
CA MET A 145 5.48 -23.38 -16.19
C MET A 145 4.35 -22.47 -16.71
N THR A 146 3.54 -22.94 -17.66
CA THR A 146 2.39 -22.19 -18.16
C THR A 146 1.35 -21.95 -17.06
N ALA A 147 1.06 -22.97 -16.25
CA ALA A 147 0.15 -22.84 -15.10
C ALA A 147 0.71 -21.88 -14.04
N LEU A 148 2.00 -21.97 -13.74
CA LEU A 148 2.68 -21.08 -12.78
C LEU A 148 2.70 -19.61 -13.27
N ASN A 149 2.96 -19.38 -14.56
CA ASN A 149 2.91 -18.03 -15.15
C ASN A 149 1.50 -17.43 -15.07
N LYS A 150 0.45 -18.24 -15.29
CA LYS A 150 -0.94 -17.81 -15.11
C LYS A 150 -1.23 -17.46 -13.65
N LYS A 151 -0.84 -18.32 -12.71
CA LYS A 151 -1.00 -18.08 -11.26
C LYS A 151 -0.31 -16.78 -10.84
N PHE A 152 0.93 -16.58 -11.27
CA PHE A 152 1.69 -15.35 -11.00
C PHE A 152 0.98 -14.11 -11.57
N GLY A 153 0.51 -14.17 -12.83
CA GLY A 153 -0.22 -13.07 -13.45
C GLY A 153 -1.49 -12.67 -12.69
N VAL A 154 -2.25 -13.64 -12.18
CA VAL A 154 -3.44 -13.39 -11.36
C VAL A 154 -3.06 -12.73 -10.02
N LEU A 155 -2.08 -13.29 -9.30
CA LEU A 155 -1.63 -12.75 -8.02
C LEU A 155 -1.13 -11.30 -8.17
N HIS A 156 -0.29 -11.06 -9.17
CA HIS A 156 0.23 -9.73 -9.48
C HIS A 156 -0.87 -8.74 -9.89
N GLY A 157 -1.85 -9.19 -10.70
CA GLY A 157 -2.97 -8.38 -11.13
C GLY A 157 -3.86 -7.93 -9.97
N ILE A 158 -4.23 -8.86 -9.08
CA ILE A 158 -5.03 -8.54 -7.88
C ILE A 158 -4.25 -7.59 -6.97
N SER A 159 -2.96 -7.85 -6.73
CA SER A 159 -2.13 -6.99 -5.89
C SER A 159 -2.03 -5.56 -6.43
N SER A 160 -1.82 -5.43 -7.74
CA SER A 160 -1.79 -4.14 -8.44
C SER A 160 -3.12 -3.40 -8.34
N LEU A 161 -4.26 -4.09 -8.49
CA LEU A 161 -5.58 -3.49 -8.35
C LEU A 161 -5.81 -2.96 -6.93
N LEU A 162 -5.52 -3.75 -5.90
CA LEU A 162 -5.63 -3.31 -4.51
C LEU A 162 -4.76 -2.08 -4.24
N ASN A 163 -3.58 -2.02 -4.86
CA ASN A 163 -2.69 -0.88 -4.73
C ASN A 163 -3.23 0.39 -5.39
N VAL A 164 -3.90 0.28 -6.55
CA VAL A 164 -4.59 1.42 -7.18
C VAL A 164 -5.76 1.89 -6.31
N VAL A 165 -6.56 0.96 -5.77
CA VAL A 165 -7.65 1.27 -4.82
C VAL A 165 -7.11 2.00 -3.58
N ASN A 166 -5.98 1.55 -3.06
CA ASN A 166 -5.28 2.19 -1.93
C ASN A 166 -4.91 3.66 -2.23
N ILE A 167 -4.33 3.93 -3.39
CA ILE A 167 -3.98 5.30 -3.83
C ILE A 167 -5.23 6.16 -3.95
N VAL A 168 -6.27 5.67 -4.61
CA VAL A 168 -7.53 6.41 -4.79
C VAL A 168 -8.16 6.75 -3.43
N ALA A 169 -8.25 5.76 -2.53
CA ALA A 169 -8.77 5.98 -1.18
C ALA A 169 -7.92 6.99 -0.38
N SER A 170 -6.59 6.95 -0.53
CA SER A 170 -5.68 7.92 0.10
C SER A 170 -5.94 9.34 -0.43
N VAL A 171 -6.15 9.51 -1.73
CA VAL A 171 -6.49 10.81 -2.33
C VAL A 171 -7.85 11.33 -1.86
N VAL A 172 -8.87 10.46 -1.81
CA VAL A 172 -10.21 10.81 -1.29
C VAL A 172 -10.10 11.29 0.15
N TYR A 173 -9.36 10.58 0.99
CA TYR A 173 -9.09 11.00 2.37
C TYR A 173 -8.41 12.38 2.43
N GLY A 174 -7.48 12.64 1.51
CA GLY A 174 -6.82 13.93 1.35
C GLY A 174 -7.77 15.12 1.20
N PHE A 175 -8.84 14.95 0.41
CA PHE A 175 -9.86 15.99 0.26
C PHE A 175 -10.62 16.24 1.57
N THR A 176 -11.00 15.19 2.29
CA THR A 176 -11.64 15.34 3.62
C THR A 176 -10.70 15.96 4.64
N LEU A 177 -9.40 15.68 4.57
CA LEU A 177 -8.40 16.32 5.42
C LEU A 177 -8.27 17.82 5.11
N ALA A 178 -8.30 18.21 3.83
CA ALA A 178 -8.24 19.62 3.44
C ALA A 178 -9.42 20.44 4.02
N GLU A 179 -10.64 19.90 4.03
CA GLU A 179 -11.82 20.52 4.67
C GLU A 179 -11.70 20.68 6.21
N ARG A 180 -10.64 20.16 6.83
CA ARG A 180 -10.37 20.33 8.27
C ARG A 180 -9.27 21.33 8.55
N LEU A 181 -8.47 21.66 7.54
CA LEU A 181 -7.38 22.61 7.61
C LEU A 181 -7.82 24.03 7.23
N HIS A 182 -8.94 24.15 6.52
CA HIS A 182 -9.65 25.39 6.17
C HIS A 182 -10.88 25.58 7.07
#